data_AF-A0A7W4B1G2-F1
#
_entry.id   AF-A0A7W4B1G2-F1
#
_cell.length_a   1.000
_cell.length_b   1.000
_cell.length_c   1.000
_cell.angle_alpha   90.00
_cell.angle_beta   90.00
_cell.angle_gamma   90.00
#
_symmetry.space_group_name_H-M   'P 1'
#
loop_
_entity.id
_entity.type
_entity.pdbx_description
1 polymer ?
#
loop_
_entity_poly.entity_id
_entity_poly.type
_entity_poly.pdbx_seq_one_letter_code
_entity_poly.pdbx_strand_id
1 'polypeptide(L)'
;MRKETYLTTSSLWISSCWAVFTARFAKLQTQLSAPQKLYLVAIVLLFCTDSVVWVAIISVMAMSIEFWHLFERMWHSLAGKAVLLLFYAIVANFALASSSSVVNDVVGVAASSFNYTHNFAILLYIPAWSVVMSCIVLLVLQLIFPLMFAVSFLLRPFGVTNFRLISHQHFHRTTFWVRVILAAVVLYHLAMLMDLGGQIEKALDDPQVV
;
A
#
# COMPACT_ATOMS: atom_id res chain seq x y z
N MET A 1 29.07 50.10 23.84
CA MET A 1 27.67 50.41 23.50
C MET A 1 27.22 49.93 22.11
N ARG A 2 27.76 48.84 21.53
CA ARG A 2 27.42 48.35 20.16
C ARG A 2 26.98 46.88 20.08
N LYS A 3 26.98 46.12 21.18
CA LYS A 3 26.69 44.67 21.15
C LYS A 3 25.20 44.33 21.31
N GLU A 4 24.39 45.18 21.94
CA GLU A 4 22.97 44.88 22.20
C GLU A 4 22.06 45.10 20.99
N THR A 5 22.49 45.92 20.02
CA THR A 5 21.69 46.24 18.83
C THR A 5 21.64 45.10 17.81
N TYR A 6 22.62 44.17 17.83
CA TYR A 6 22.66 43.02 16.93
C TYR A 6 21.76 41.86 17.38
N LEU A 7 21.52 41.72 18.69
CA LEU A 7 20.70 40.64 19.24
C LEU A 7 19.19 40.87 19.03
N THR A 8 18.76 42.14 19.00
CA THR A 8 17.36 42.51 18.77
C THR A 8 16.95 42.43 17.30
N THR A 9 17.87 42.66 16.36
CA THR A 9 17.59 42.50 14.92
C THR A 9 17.55 41.03 14.50
N SER A 10 18.38 40.16 15.10
CA SER A 10 18.36 38.73 14.79
C SER A 10 17.07 38.04 15.24
N SER A 11 16.50 38.41 16.40
CA SER A 11 15.27 37.80 16.91
C SER A 11 14.03 38.19 16.08
N LEU A 12 13.98 39.43 15.58
CA LEU A 12 12.93 39.93 14.68
C LEU A 12 12.95 39.26 13.29
N TRP A 13 14.14 38.91 12.79
CA TRP A 13 14.28 38.19 11.52
C TRP A 13 13.84 36.72 11.65
N ILE A 14 14.19 36.07 12.76
CA ILE A 14 13.80 34.68 13.06
C ILE A 14 12.29 34.55 13.24
N SER A 15 11.63 35.48 13.96
CA SER A 15 10.17 35.45 14.14
C SER A 15 9.41 35.68 12.84
N SER A 16 9.92 36.55 11.96
CA SER A 16 9.33 36.82 10.65
C SER A 16 9.51 35.65 9.70
N CYS A 17 10.69 35.01 9.71
CA CYS A 17 10.94 33.80 8.93
C CYS A 17 10.07 32.63 9.42
N TRP A 18 9.92 32.49 10.74
CA TRP A 18 9.04 31.50 11.38
C TRP A 18 7.58 31.72 11.00
N ALA A 19 7.08 32.96 11.03
CA ALA A 19 5.70 33.28 10.63
C ALA A 19 5.41 32.98 9.14
N VAL A 20 6.38 33.26 8.25
CA VAL A 20 6.25 32.91 6.83
C VAL A 20 6.29 31.40 6.64
N PHE A 21 7.15 30.69 7.38
CA PHE A 21 7.23 29.24 7.35
C PHE A 21 5.93 28.60 7.85
N THR A 22 5.40 29.03 9.00
CA THR A 22 4.15 28.49 9.55
C THR A 22 2.94 28.80 8.66
N ALA A 23 2.88 29.98 8.03
CA ALA A 23 1.84 30.30 7.06
C ALA A 23 1.91 29.45 5.78
N ARG A 24 3.14 29.19 5.28
CA ARG A 24 3.36 28.26 4.15
C ARG A 24 2.98 26.84 4.53
N PHE A 25 3.31 26.40 5.74
CA PHE A 25 3.01 25.08 6.27
C PHE A 25 1.51 24.88 6.47
N ALA A 26 0.80 25.86 7.01
CA ALA A 26 -0.65 25.85 7.18
C ALA A 26 -1.39 25.80 5.83
N LYS A 27 -0.89 26.52 4.81
CA LYS A 27 -1.40 26.48 3.44
C LYS A 27 -1.15 25.13 2.76
N LEU A 28 0.01 24.51 3.00
CA LEU A 28 0.31 23.14 2.57
C LEU A 28 -0.63 22.13 3.25
N GLN A 29 -0.85 22.27 4.56
CA GLN A 29 -1.71 21.39 5.35
C GLN A 29 -3.19 21.44 4.94
N THR A 30 -3.67 22.57 4.43
CA THR A 30 -5.06 22.70 3.93
C THR A 30 -5.23 22.22 2.49
N GLN A 31 -4.17 22.22 1.68
CA GLN A 31 -4.20 21.77 0.28
C GLN A 31 -3.86 20.28 0.09
N LEU A 32 -3.24 19.64 1.08
CA LEU A 32 -2.80 18.24 1.00
C LEU A 32 -3.93 17.26 1.33
N SER A 33 -4.15 16.29 0.41
CA SER A 33 -5.07 15.18 0.61
C SER A 33 -4.68 14.33 1.83
N ALA A 34 -5.65 13.77 2.56
CA ALA A 34 -5.41 12.93 3.75
C ALA A 34 -4.31 11.84 3.54
N PRO A 35 -4.30 11.07 2.44
CA PRO A 35 -3.21 10.13 2.13
C PRO A 35 -1.84 10.79 1.95
N GLN A 36 -1.76 12.00 1.39
CA GLN A 36 -0.48 12.71 1.21
C GLN A 36 0.14 13.17 2.54
N LYS A 37 -0.70 13.46 3.55
CA LYS A 37 -0.22 13.75 4.91
C LYS A 37 0.37 12.51 5.56
N LEU A 38 -0.28 11.36 5.41
CA LEU A 38 0.22 10.08 5.93
C LEU A 38 1.53 9.66 5.24
N TYR A 39 1.66 9.90 3.94
CA TYR A 39 2.91 9.66 3.23
C TYR A 39 4.07 10.55 3.71
N LEU A 40 3.80 11.82 4.01
CA LEU A 40 4.80 12.71 4.61
C LEU A 40 5.23 12.21 5.99
N VAL A 41 4.28 11.79 6.82
CA VAL A 41 4.56 11.22 8.14
C VAL A 41 5.39 9.95 8.03
N ALA A 42 5.07 9.05 7.09
CA ALA A 42 5.83 7.83 6.85
C ALA A 42 7.29 8.12 6.45
N ILE A 43 7.51 9.13 5.59
CA ILE A 43 8.85 9.54 5.19
C ILE A 43 9.63 10.14 6.37
N VAL A 44 9.00 11.02 7.16
CA VAL A 44 9.66 11.60 8.34
C VAL A 44 10.02 10.52 9.36
N LEU A 45 9.14 9.54 9.57
CA LEU A 45 9.41 8.41 10.46
C LEU A 45 10.55 7.52 9.95
N LEU A 46 10.66 7.30 8.64
CA LEU A 46 11.74 6.55 8.02
C LEU A 46 13.12 7.16 8.29
N PHE A 47 13.22 8.48 8.45
CA PHE A 47 14.47 9.16 8.80
C PHE A 47 14.68 9.35 10.31
N CYS A 48 13.63 9.19 11.13
CA CYS A 48 13.67 9.53 12.56
C CYS A 48 13.75 8.31 13.48
N THR A 49 13.42 7.10 12.99
CA THR A 49 13.28 5.92 13.84
C THR A 49 13.97 4.69 13.24
N ASP A 50 14.76 3.97 14.05
CA ASP A 50 15.40 2.70 13.65
C ASP A 50 14.39 1.54 13.51
N SER A 51 13.21 1.65 14.14
CA SER A 51 12.17 0.62 14.08
C SER A 51 11.36 0.71 12.77
N VAL A 52 11.88 0.04 11.75
CA VAL A 52 11.34 0.01 10.38
C VAL A 52 9.92 -0.56 10.27
N VAL A 53 9.48 -1.36 11.24
CA VAL A 53 8.13 -1.97 11.29
C VAL A 53 7.02 -0.92 11.35
N TRP A 54 7.19 0.14 12.14
CA TRP A 54 6.19 1.21 12.24
C TRP A 54 6.02 1.98 10.93
N VAL A 55 7.13 2.13 10.20
CA VAL A 55 7.13 2.74 8.87
C VAL A 55 6.32 1.88 7.91
N ALA A 56 6.50 0.55 7.94
CA ALA A 56 5.74 -0.37 7.10
C ALA A 56 4.22 -0.32 7.40
N ILE A 57 3.82 -0.34 8.67
CA ILE A 57 2.40 -0.28 9.08
C ILE A 57 1.76 1.02 8.58
N ILE A 58 2.42 2.16 8.80
CA ILE A 58 1.89 3.46 8.39
C ILE A 58 1.84 3.58 6.86
N SER A 59 2.80 2.97 6.16
CA SER A 59 2.81 2.91 4.69
C SER A 59 1.62 2.10 4.16
N VAL A 60 1.36 0.92 4.73
CA VAL A 60 0.19 0.08 4.36
C VAL A 60 -1.12 0.80 4.66
N MET A 61 -1.20 1.53 5.77
CA MET A 61 -2.39 2.31 6.13
C MET A 61 -2.63 3.47 5.16
N ALA A 62 -1.58 4.20 4.80
CA ALA A 62 -1.64 5.27 3.79
C ALA A 62 -2.10 4.74 2.43
N MET A 63 -1.54 3.59 2.00
CA MET A 63 -1.94 2.90 0.77
C MET A 63 -3.40 2.44 0.81
N SER A 64 -3.84 1.89 1.95
CA SER A 64 -5.23 1.42 2.12
C SER A 64 -6.25 2.56 1.98
N ILE A 65 -5.96 3.73 2.54
CA ILE A 65 -6.82 4.91 2.41
C ILE A 65 -6.86 5.41 0.96
N GLU A 66 -5.72 5.40 0.28
CA GLU A 66 -5.66 5.76 -1.14
C GLU A 66 -6.44 4.75 -2.01
N PHE A 67 -6.29 3.46 -1.73
CA PHE A 67 -7.09 2.40 -2.36
C PHE A 67 -8.59 2.60 -2.13
N TRP A 68 -9.00 3.03 -0.94
CA TRP A 68 -10.42 3.24 -0.62
C TRP A 68 -11.09 4.24 -1.58
N HIS A 69 -10.44 5.36 -1.88
CA HIS A 69 -10.96 6.34 -2.83
C HIS A 69 -11.04 5.81 -4.27
N LEU A 70 -10.09 4.95 -4.65
CA LEU A 70 -10.10 4.26 -5.95
C LEU A 70 -11.21 3.23 -6.03
N PHE A 71 -11.40 2.46 -4.96
CA PHE A 71 -12.46 1.49 -4.82
C PHE A 71 -13.84 2.17 -4.91
N GLU A 72 -14.05 3.29 -4.22
CA GLU A 72 -15.28 4.08 -4.31
C GLU A 72 -15.56 4.50 -5.76
N ARG A 73 -14.54 5.01 -6.46
CA ARG A 73 -14.67 5.38 -7.88
C ARG A 73 -14.99 4.19 -8.79
N MET A 74 -14.39 3.02 -8.52
CA MET A 74 -14.70 1.78 -9.24
C MET A 74 -16.13 1.30 -8.94
N TRP A 75 -16.57 1.39 -7.68
CA TRP A 75 -17.89 0.98 -7.23
C TRP A 75 -19.00 1.75 -7.93
N HIS A 76 -18.79 3.05 -8.18
CA HIS A 76 -19.76 3.88 -8.91
C HIS A 76 -19.71 3.71 -10.43
N SER A 77 -18.66 3.09 -10.98
CA SER A 77 -18.51 2.85 -12.42
C SER A 77 -19.09 1.49 -12.83
N LEU A 78 -19.74 1.43 -14.00
CA LEU A 78 -20.28 0.18 -14.54
C LEU A 78 -19.17 -0.84 -14.83
N ALA A 79 -18.07 -0.38 -15.44
CA ALA A 79 -16.90 -1.22 -15.70
C ALA A 79 -16.23 -1.69 -14.40
N GLY A 80 -16.18 -0.83 -13.38
CA GLY A 80 -15.61 -1.17 -12.08
C GLY A 80 -16.39 -2.27 -11.37
N LYS A 81 -17.73 -2.22 -11.39
CA LYS A 81 -18.58 -3.30 -10.86
C LYS A 81 -18.32 -4.64 -11.54
N ALA A 82 -18.15 -4.66 -12.86
CA ALA A 82 -17.82 -5.89 -13.59
C ALA A 82 -16.45 -6.46 -13.17
N VAL A 83 -15.45 -5.59 -13.00
CA VAL A 83 -14.13 -5.98 -12.51
C VAL A 83 -14.20 -6.52 -11.07
N LEU A 84 -15.01 -5.92 -10.19
CA LEU A 84 -15.21 -6.39 -8.82
C LEU A 84 -15.88 -7.78 -8.78
N LEU A 85 -16.85 -8.04 -9.66
CA LEU A 85 -17.48 -9.36 -9.79
C LEU A 85 -16.49 -10.40 -10.30
N LEU A 86 -15.67 -10.05 -11.30
CA LEU A 86 -14.60 -10.92 -11.80
C LEU A 86 -13.61 -11.26 -10.67
N PHE A 87 -13.20 -10.27 -9.89
CA PHE A 87 -12.33 -10.47 -8.74
C PHE A 87 -12.95 -11.43 -7.72
N TYR A 88 -14.22 -11.24 -7.37
CA TYR A 88 -14.91 -12.11 -6.42
C TYR A 88 -15.03 -13.55 -6.93
N ALA A 89 -15.25 -13.74 -8.24
CA ALA A 89 -15.25 -15.06 -8.86
C ALA A 89 -13.88 -15.74 -8.78
N ILE A 90 -12.79 -14.99 -8.97
CA ILE A 90 -11.43 -15.51 -8.80
C ILE A 90 -11.22 -15.98 -7.34
N VAL A 91 -11.57 -15.15 -6.35
CA VAL A 91 -11.46 -15.50 -4.92
C VAL A 91 -12.24 -16.79 -4.61
N ALA A 92 -13.47 -16.90 -5.11
CA ALA A 92 -14.28 -18.10 -4.93
C ALA A 92 -13.63 -19.35 -5.54
N ASN A 93 -13.06 -19.25 -6.75
CA ASN A 93 -12.38 -20.37 -7.40
C ASN A 93 -11.12 -20.82 -6.65
N PHE A 94 -10.33 -19.89 -6.11
CA PHE A 94 -9.19 -20.24 -5.26
C PHE A 94 -9.61 -20.89 -3.94
N ALA A 95 -10.68 -20.39 -3.31
CA ALA A 95 -11.24 -21.00 -2.10
C ALA A 95 -11.77 -22.42 -2.36
N LEU A 96 -12.45 -22.65 -3.48
CA LEU A 96 -12.93 -23.97 -3.92
C LEU A 96 -11.78 -24.96 -4.18
N ALA A 97 -10.72 -24.52 -4.85
CA ALA A 97 -9.56 -25.37 -5.10
C ALA A 97 -8.83 -25.73 -3.80
N SER A 98 -8.64 -24.73 -2.93
CA SER A 98 -7.90 -24.91 -1.67
C SER A 98 -8.66 -25.78 -0.66
N SER A 99 -9.97 -25.62 -0.56
CA SER A 99 -10.80 -26.49 0.28
C SER A 99 -10.82 -27.94 -0.22
N SER A 100 -10.71 -28.15 -1.54
CA SER A 100 -10.59 -29.49 -2.12
C SER A 100 -9.28 -30.13 -1.72
N SER A 101 -8.18 -29.38 -1.78
CA SER A 101 -6.84 -29.85 -1.39
C SER A 101 -6.81 -30.23 0.09
N VAL A 102 -7.25 -29.33 0.98
CA VAL A 102 -7.18 -29.55 2.43
C VAL A 102 -8.03 -30.75 2.86
N VAL A 103 -9.23 -30.92 2.30
CA VAL A 103 -10.05 -32.09 2.62
C VAL A 103 -9.41 -33.37 2.09
N ASN A 104 -8.77 -33.33 0.92
CA ASN A 104 -8.03 -34.47 0.39
C ASN A 104 -6.83 -34.84 1.28
N ASP A 105 -6.09 -33.86 1.78
CA ASP A 105 -4.91 -34.06 2.62
C ASP A 105 -5.26 -34.63 4.00
N VAL A 106 -6.38 -34.21 4.59
CA VAL A 106 -6.82 -34.68 5.92
C VAL A 106 -7.47 -36.05 5.87
N VAL A 107 -8.22 -36.36 4.81
CA VAL A 107 -9.00 -37.61 4.71
C VAL A 107 -8.22 -38.70 3.97
N GLY A 108 -7.17 -38.36 3.22
CA GLY A 108 -6.34 -39.31 2.47
C GLY A 108 -7.03 -39.94 1.24
N VAL A 109 -8.25 -39.50 0.93
CA VAL A 109 -9.03 -39.89 -0.25
C VAL A 109 -9.65 -38.65 -0.89
N ALA A 110 -10.00 -38.76 -2.18
CA ALA A 110 -10.55 -37.66 -2.94
C ALA A 110 -11.75 -36.99 -2.25
N ALA A 111 -11.66 -35.67 -2.07
CA ALA A 111 -12.65 -34.82 -1.42
C ALA A 111 -14.05 -34.83 -2.07
N SER A 112 -14.18 -35.38 -3.29
CA SER A 112 -15.43 -35.50 -4.03
C SER A 112 -16.48 -36.38 -3.34
N SER A 113 -16.06 -37.26 -2.44
CA SER A 113 -16.94 -38.15 -1.69
C SER A 113 -17.57 -37.50 -0.44
N PHE A 114 -17.05 -36.35 0.02
CA PHE A 114 -17.47 -35.68 1.27
C PHE A 114 -17.98 -34.26 1.02
N ASN A 115 -19.12 -34.14 0.33
CA ASN A 115 -19.72 -32.85 -0.05
C ASN A 115 -19.99 -31.91 1.15
N TYR A 116 -20.40 -32.44 2.31
CA TYR A 116 -20.68 -31.62 3.50
C TYR A 116 -19.41 -31.02 4.13
N THR A 117 -18.37 -31.83 4.30
CA THR A 117 -17.07 -31.38 4.82
C THR A 117 -16.40 -30.40 3.85
N HIS A 118 -16.52 -30.67 2.55
CA HIS A 118 -15.99 -29.80 1.50
C HIS A 118 -16.68 -28.43 1.49
N ASN A 119 -18.02 -28.38 1.52
CA ASN A 119 -18.79 -27.13 1.57
C ASN A 119 -18.51 -26.32 2.83
N PHE A 120 -18.39 -26.99 3.98
CA PHE A 120 -18.01 -26.33 5.23
C PHE A 120 -16.60 -25.73 5.16
N ALA A 121 -15.64 -26.48 4.63
CA ALA A 121 -14.29 -25.98 4.39
C ALA A 121 -14.30 -24.74 3.48
N ILE A 122 -15.07 -24.75 2.38
CA ILE A 122 -15.20 -23.58 1.49
C ILE A 122 -15.65 -22.34 2.27
N LEU A 123 -16.68 -22.46 3.12
CA LEU A 123 -17.20 -21.33 3.91
C LEU A 123 -16.16 -20.76 4.88
N LEU A 124 -15.30 -21.60 5.44
CA LEU A 124 -14.20 -21.16 6.31
C LEU A 124 -13.04 -20.53 5.51
N TYR A 125 -12.78 -21.01 4.30
CA TYR A 125 -11.67 -20.56 3.48
C TYR A 125 -11.97 -19.27 2.69
N ILE A 126 -13.23 -18.97 2.35
CA ILE A 126 -13.60 -17.73 1.63
C ILE A 126 -13.10 -16.46 2.36
N PRO A 127 -13.35 -16.27 3.67
CA PRO A 127 -12.84 -15.10 4.39
C PRO A 127 -11.31 -15.02 4.38
N ALA A 128 -10.61 -16.13 4.62
CA ALA A 128 -9.15 -16.16 4.63
C ALA A 128 -8.56 -15.79 3.25
N TRP A 129 -9.10 -16.38 2.17
CA TRP A 129 -8.67 -16.07 0.81
C TRP A 129 -9.03 -14.64 0.38
N SER A 130 -10.11 -14.07 0.89
CA SER A 130 -10.46 -12.67 0.59
C SER A 130 -9.37 -11.71 1.09
N VAL A 131 -8.80 -11.94 2.27
CA VAL A 131 -7.73 -11.11 2.85
C VAL A 131 -6.45 -11.24 2.04
N VAL A 132 -6.05 -12.48 1.70
CA VAL A 132 -4.85 -12.74 0.88
C VAL A 132 -4.97 -12.06 -0.49
N MET A 133 -6.12 -12.23 -1.15
CA MET A 133 -6.35 -11.65 -2.47
C MET A 133 -6.44 -10.12 -2.43
N SER A 134 -7.01 -9.52 -1.38
CA SER A 134 -6.94 -8.07 -1.17
C SER A 134 -5.51 -7.57 -0.99
N CYS A 135 -4.66 -8.30 -0.27
CA CYS A 135 -3.24 -7.96 -0.15
C CYS A 135 -2.53 -8.00 -1.51
N ILE A 136 -2.76 -9.06 -2.30
CA ILE A 136 -2.20 -9.18 -3.66
C ILE A 136 -2.68 -8.04 -4.55
N VAL A 137 -3.97 -7.70 -4.52
CA VAL A 137 -4.53 -6.58 -5.30
C VAL A 137 -3.88 -5.25 -4.89
N LEU A 138 -3.71 -4.99 -3.60
CA LEU A 138 -3.02 -3.80 -3.13
C LEU A 138 -1.58 -3.72 -3.67
N LEU A 139 -0.84 -4.84 -3.64
CA LEU A 139 0.52 -4.92 -4.20
C LEU A 139 0.55 -4.70 -5.72
N VAL A 140 -0.36 -5.33 -6.46
CA VAL A 140 -0.45 -5.19 -7.93
C VAL A 140 -0.82 -3.76 -8.30
N LEU A 141 -1.78 -3.16 -7.59
CA LEU A 141 -2.21 -1.79 -7.85
C LEU A 141 -1.10 -0.79 -7.56
N GLN A 142 -0.30 -1.05 -6.53
CA GLN A 142 0.91 -0.30 -6.21
C GLN A 142 1.91 -0.30 -7.38
N LEU A 143 1.95 -1.37 -8.18
CA LEU A 143 2.82 -1.50 -9.35
C LEU A 143 2.20 -0.87 -10.62
N ILE A 144 0.88 -0.99 -10.81
CA ILE A 144 0.19 -0.46 -11.99
C ILE A 144 0.26 1.06 -12.07
N PHE A 145 0.03 1.78 -10.97
CA PHE A 145 0.06 3.24 -10.96
C PHE A 145 1.38 3.85 -11.45
N PRO A 146 2.55 3.44 -10.94
CA PRO A 146 3.81 3.94 -11.44
C PRO A 146 4.07 3.48 -12.88
N LEU A 147 3.68 2.26 -13.27
CA LEU A 147 3.84 1.80 -14.66
C LEU A 147 3.04 2.66 -15.65
N MET A 148 1.78 2.99 -15.35
CA MET A 148 0.97 3.88 -16.20
C MET A 148 1.62 5.25 -16.40
N PHE A 149 2.26 5.78 -15.36
CA PHE A 149 2.99 7.03 -15.42
C PHE A 149 4.30 6.90 -16.21
N ALA A 150 5.06 5.83 -16.01
CA ALA A 150 6.29 5.54 -16.76
C ALA A 150 6.03 5.44 -18.26
N VAL A 151 4.94 4.76 -18.66
CA VAL A 151 4.49 4.70 -20.06
C VAL A 151 4.13 6.09 -20.58
N SER A 152 3.40 6.90 -19.80
CA SER A 152 3.07 8.28 -20.18
C SER A 152 4.31 9.18 -20.33
N PHE A 153 5.33 8.95 -19.49
CA PHE A 153 6.61 9.64 -19.57
C PHE A 153 7.42 9.22 -20.81
N LEU A 154 7.41 7.93 -21.15
CA LEU A 154 8.07 7.39 -22.34
C LEU A 154 7.39 7.80 -23.65
N LEU A 155 6.07 8.03 -23.64
CA LEU A 155 5.30 8.48 -24.80
C LEU A 155 5.40 10.00 -25.05
N ARG A 156 5.80 10.80 -24.05
CA ARG A 156 6.04 12.24 -24.20
C ARG A 156 7.07 12.62 -25.28
N PRO A 157 8.25 11.99 -25.38
CA PRO A 157 9.20 12.28 -26.46
C PRO A 157 8.66 11.94 -27.86
N PHE A 158 7.64 11.08 -27.97
CA PHE A 158 6.99 10.72 -29.24
C PHE A 158 5.85 11.66 -29.67
N GLY A 159 5.66 12.80 -28.98
CA GLY A 159 4.67 13.82 -29.39
C GLY A 159 3.21 13.45 -29.14
N VAL A 160 2.94 12.32 -28.47
CA VAL A 160 1.57 11.95 -28.07
C VAL A 160 1.16 12.81 -26.87
N THR A 161 0.48 13.90 -27.15
CA THR A 161 -0.03 14.83 -26.14
C THR A 161 -1.27 14.25 -25.46
N ASN A 162 -1.04 13.58 -24.34
CA ASN A 162 -1.98 13.31 -23.24
C ASN A 162 -3.07 12.24 -23.48
N PHE A 163 -2.82 11.04 -22.95
CA PHE A 163 -3.90 10.25 -22.36
C PHE A 163 -4.35 10.93 -21.06
N ARG A 164 -5.25 11.91 -21.18
CA ARG A 164 -5.79 12.68 -20.07
C ARG A 164 -6.91 11.91 -19.34
N LEU A 165 -6.60 10.74 -18.79
CA LEU A 165 -7.59 9.88 -18.11
C LEU A 165 -7.88 10.30 -16.65
N ILE A 166 -7.07 11.18 -16.05
CA ILE A 166 -7.24 11.62 -14.65
C ILE A 166 -7.04 13.14 -14.58
N SER A 167 -8.13 13.91 -14.65
CA SER A 167 -8.09 15.37 -14.81
C SER A 167 -7.86 16.17 -13.51
N HIS A 168 -7.83 15.56 -12.32
CA HIS A 168 -7.68 16.33 -11.08
C HIS A 168 -6.85 15.60 -10.02
N GLN A 169 -5.52 15.78 -10.04
CA GLN A 169 -4.69 15.82 -8.83
C GLN A 169 -3.38 16.58 -9.16
N HIS A 170 -3.17 17.71 -8.49
CA HIS A 170 -2.15 18.73 -8.79
C HIS A 170 -0.69 18.27 -8.56
N PHE A 171 -0.47 17.14 -7.86
CA PHE A 171 0.85 16.65 -7.44
C PHE A 171 1.19 15.25 -8.01
N HIS A 172 0.87 14.98 -9.27
CA HIS A 172 1.11 13.68 -9.92
C HIS A 172 2.59 13.24 -9.91
N ARG A 173 3.54 14.16 -10.16
CA ARG A 173 4.98 13.82 -10.27
C ARG A 173 5.65 13.51 -8.93
N THR A 174 5.32 14.22 -7.87
CA THR A 174 5.93 14.00 -6.55
C THR A 174 5.33 12.80 -5.84
N THR A 175 4.01 12.60 -5.97
CA THR A 175 3.31 11.43 -5.42
C THR A 175 3.80 10.12 -6.07
N PHE A 176 4.20 10.15 -7.34
CA PHE A 176 4.78 9.00 -8.04
C PHE A 176 6.05 8.47 -7.35
N TRP A 177 7.05 9.33 -7.11
CA TRP A 177 8.32 8.89 -6.50
C TRP A 177 8.13 8.37 -5.08
N VAL A 178 7.27 9.04 -4.31
CA VAL A 178 6.90 8.59 -2.97
C VAL A 178 6.26 7.20 -3.01
N ARG A 179 5.35 6.93 -3.96
CA ARG A 179 4.74 5.60 -4.11
C ARG A 179 5.73 4.51 -4.49
N VAL A 180 6.68 4.80 -5.39
CA VAL A 180 7.70 3.82 -5.80
C VAL A 180 8.61 3.47 -4.62
N ILE A 181 9.05 4.46 -3.85
CA ILE A 181 9.88 4.25 -2.66
C ILE A 181 9.11 3.42 -1.63
N LEU A 182 7.86 3.79 -1.32
CA LEU A 182 7.07 3.07 -0.33
C LEU A 182 6.66 1.67 -0.80
N ALA A 183 6.41 1.47 -2.10
CA ALA A 183 6.20 0.14 -2.66
C ALA A 183 7.42 -0.77 -2.46
N ALA A 184 8.62 -0.25 -2.72
CA ALA A 184 9.86 -0.97 -2.50
C ALA A 184 10.07 -1.29 -1.01
N VAL A 185 9.76 -0.35 -0.12
CA VAL A 185 9.80 -0.58 1.34
C VAL A 185 8.84 -1.70 1.75
N VAL A 186 7.58 -1.69 1.28
CA VAL A 186 6.61 -2.73 1.60
C VAL A 186 7.03 -4.09 1.05
N LEU A 187 7.53 -4.16 -0.19
CA LEU A 187 8.03 -5.41 -0.78
C LEU A 187 9.22 -5.98 -0.01
N TYR A 188 10.16 -5.13 0.40
CA TYR A 188 11.29 -5.53 1.23
C TYR A 188 10.83 -6.13 2.57
N HIS A 189 9.85 -5.52 3.22
CA HIS A 189 9.31 -6.05 4.48
C HIS A 189 8.54 -7.36 4.27
N LEU A 190 7.81 -7.51 3.16
CA LEU A 190 7.16 -8.77 2.83
C LEU A 190 8.19 -9.89 2.61
N ALA A 191 9.28 -9.60 1.91
CA ALA A 191 10.38 -10.56 1.69
C ALA A 191 11.06 -10.95 3.01
N MET A 192 11.31 -9.99 3.90
CA MET A 192 11.85 -10.26 5.23
C MET A 192 10.90 -11.13 6.07
N LEU A 193 9.60 -10.88 6.01
CA LEU A 193 8.59 -11.66 6.74
C LEU A 193 8.51 -13.11 6.23
N MET A 194 8.65 -13.30 4.91
CA MET A 194 8.69 -14.61 4.28
C MET A 194 9.95 -15.39 4.67
N ASP A 195 11.11 -14.73 4.72
CA ASP A 195 12.36 -15.35 5.18
C ASP A 195 12.28 -15.75 6.66
N LEU A 196 11.71 -14.89 7.51
CA LEU A 196 11.47 -15.21 8.91
C LEU A 196 10.56 -16.44 9.07
N GLY A 197 9.49 -16.54 8.28
CA GLY A 197 8.61 -17.71 8.28
C GLY A 197 9.38 -19.00 7.93
N GLY A 198 10.22 -18.96 6.91
CA GLY A 198 11.06 -20.09 6.51
C GLY A 198 12.12 -20.47 7.56
N GLN A 199 12.66 -19.50 8.31
CA GLN A 199 13.58 -19.77 9.41
C GLN A 199 12.87 -20.40 10.61
N ILE A 200 11.66 -19.95 10.94
CA ILE A 200 10.85 -20.53 12.01
C ILE A 200 10.49 -21.98 11.68
N GLU A 201 10.06 -22.26 10.44
CA GLU A 201 9.73 -23.61 10.00
C GLU A 201 10.93 -24.56 10.12
N LYS A 202 12.12 -24.12 9.70
CA LYS A 202 13.37 -24.88 9.89
C LYS A 202 13.74 -25.09 11.36
N ALA A 203 13.49 -24.12 12.23
CA ALA A 203 13.75 -24.25 13.66
C ALA A 203 12.75 -25.18 14.38
N LEU A 204 11.53 -25.32 13.85
CA LEU A 204 10.54 -26.29 14.33
C LEU A 204 10.84 -27.73 13.86
N ASP A 205 11.42 -27.88 12.67
CA ASP A 205 11.77 -29.19 12.11
C ASP A 205 13.08 -29.76 12.69
N ASP A 206 13.95 -28.90 13.27
CA ASP A 206 15.24 -29.31 13.84
C ASP A 206 15.44 -28.80 15.29
N PRO A 207 15.02 -29.56 16.33
CA PRO A 207 15.01 -29.11 17.73
C PRO A 207 16.39 -29.03 18.39
N GLN A 208 17.49 -29.19 17.64
CA GLN A 208 18.87 -29.18 18.15
C GLN A 208 19.60 -27.85 17.91
N VAL A 209 18.96 -26.84 17.32
CA VAL A 209 19.57 -25.53 17.04
C VAL A 209 18.94 -24.44 17.91
N VAL A 210 19.13 -24.57 19.23
CA VAL A 210 18.99 -23.47 20.20
C VAL A 210 20.32 -23.32 20.94
#